data_AF-A0A0D3L0B8-F1
#
_entry.id   AF-A0A0D3L0B8-F1
#
_cell.length_a   1.000
_cell.length_b   1.000
_cell.length_c   1.000
_cell.angle_alpha   90.00
_cell.angle_beta   90.00
_cell.angle_gamma   90.00
#
_symmetry.space_group_name_H-M   'P 1'
#
loop_
_entity.id
_entity.type
_entity.pdbx_description
1 polymer ?
#
loop_
_entity_poly.entity_id
_entity_poly.type
_entity_poly.pdbx_seq_one_letter_code
_entity_poly.pdbx_strand_id
1 'polypeptide(L)'
;MHTDLHNARDARASDGPQLAMGMMVAPFNLAKRWLVRSTMLSGGPVQRGEVVFRFVVGLEALPRGESDQLRGEAANYSDALDGKSVAMPCSCIEKVHGWYTYALRRWPAARWYAKTEDDTYVNLRQLLADLHSLRRLPAVYYGLMNACAMPPLAAARHTPSGYAGCWMGEFESAAPESLRLCPVSDSSA
;
A
#
# COMPACT_ATOMS: atom_id res chain seq x y z
N MET A 1 27.53 18.73 -12.16
CA MET A 1 26.74 18.80 -13.41
C MET A 1 26.65 17.37 -13.93
N HIS A 2 25.63 16.61 -13.52
CA HIS A 2 25.48 15.19 -13.86
C HIS A 2 24.05 15.01 -14.38
N THR A 3 23.89 15.11 -15.70
CA THR A 3 22.62 14.96 -16.41
C THR A 3 22.37 13.48 -16.74
N ASP A 4 21.19 13.02 -16.31
CA ASP A 4 20.27 12.09 -16.98
C ASP A 4 20.80 11.02 -17.94
N LEU A 5 20.67 9.75 -17.52
CA LEU A 5 20.69 8.59 -18.42
C LEU A 5 19.51 7.61 -18.23
N HIS A 6 18.49 7.94 -17.43
CA HIS A 6 17.32 7.05 -17.23
C HIS A 6 15.98 7.62 -17.74
N ASN A 7 15.96 8.79 -18.40
CA ASN A 7 14.74 9.46 -18.87
C ASN A 7 14.28 9.07 -20.29
N ALA A 8 14.85 8.04 -20.91
CA ALA A 8 14.68 7.80 -22.35
C ALA A 8 13.62 6.74 -22.76
N ARG A 9 12.61 6.44 -21.92
CA ARG A 9 11.46 5.59 -22.33
C ARG A 9 10.06 6.07 -21.96
N ASP A 10 9.91 7.24 -21.34
CA ASP A 10 8.60 7.75 -20.88
C ASP A 10 7.92 8.75 -21.85
N ALA A 11 8.23 8.69 -23.14
CA ALA A 11 7.60 9.58 -24.13
C ALA A 11 6.47 8.86 -24.90
N ARG A 12 5.24 8.99 -24.37
CA ARG A 12 3.91 9.09 -25.06
C ARG A 12 2.78 8.36 -24.31
N ALA A 13 2.28 8.99 -23.25
CA ALA A 13 0.85 8.96 -22.94
C ALA A 13 0.52 10.31 -22.32
N SER A 14 -0.33 11.10 -22.99
CA SER A 14 -0.85 12.37 -22.46
C SER A 14 -1.80 12.17 -21.27
N ASP A 15 -2.19 10.93 -21.01
CA ASP A 15 -2.91 10.51 -19.81
C ASP A 15 -1.94 9.66 -18.98
N GLY A 16 -1.75 10.00 -17.70
CA GLY A 16 -0.94 9.18 -16.78
C GLY A 16 -1.48 7.75 -16.66
N PRO A 17 -0.80 6.86 -15.91
CA PRO A 17 -1.30 5.50 -15.70
C PRO A 17 -2.71 5.53 -15.08
N GLN A 18 -3.56 4.56 -15.41
CA GLN A 18 -4.88 4.49 -14.78
C GLN A 18 -4.74 4.27 -13.26
N LEU A 19 -3.72 3.51 -12.85
CA LEU A 19 -3.46 3.17 -11.46
C LEU A 19 -1.98 3.27 -11.13
N ALA A 20 -1.64 4.03 -10.09
CA ALA A 20 -0.36 3.96 -9.43
C ALA A 20 -0.50 3.15 -8.13
N MET A 21 0.22 2.04 -7.99
CA MET A 21 0.15 1.15 -6.82
C MET A 21 1.52 1.00 -6.14
N GLY A 22 1.53 1.19 -4.82
CA GLY A 22 2.67 0.93 -3.96
C GLY A 22 2.45 -0.33 -3.14
N MET A 23 3.43 -1.24 -3.10
CA MET A 23 3.42 -2.40 -2.22
C MET A 23 4.42 -2.20 -1.10
N MET A 24 3.94 -2.16 0.13
CA MET A 24 4.79 -2.10 1.31
C MET A 24 5.49 -3.44 1.47
N VAL A 25 6.82 -3.41 1.53
CA VAL A 25 7.62 -4.62 1.60
C VAL A 25 8.83 -4.40 2.51
N ALA A 26 9.23 -5.46 3.21
CA ALA A 26 10.47 -5.44 3.98
C ALA A 26 11.68 -5.55 3.03
N PRO A 27 12.78 -4.85 3.32
CA PRO A 27 13.99 -4.88 2.49
C PRO A 27 14.52 -6.29 2.21
N PHE A 28 14.56 -7.14 3.24
CA PHE A 28 15.04 -8.52 3.14
C PHE A 28 14.06 -9.50 2.44
N ASN A 29 12.82 -9.09 2.15
CA ASN A 29 11.81 -9.95 1.52
C ASN A 29 11.98 -10.05 -0.02
N LEU A 30 13.19 -10.41 -0.46
CA LEU A 30 13.52 -10.56 -1.87
C LEU A 30 12.63 -11.61 -2.55
N ALA A 31 12.43 -12.77 -1.92
CA ALA A 31 11.60 -13.85 -2.46
C ALA A 31 10.16 -13.40 -2.74
N LYS A 32 9.57 -12.56 -1.87
CA LYS A 32 8.23 -12.00 -2.08
C LYS A 32 8.22 -11.05 -3.29
N ARG A 33 9.23 -10.18 -3.42
CA ARG A 33 9.35 -9.29 -4.60
C ARG A 33 9.49 -10.08 -5.90
N TRP A 34 10.28 -11.17 -5.91
CA TRP A 34 10.37 -12.07 -7.07
C TRP A 34 9.03 -12.72 -7.42
N LEU A 35 8.30 -13.22 -6.42
CA LEU A 35 6.99 -13.81 -6.63
C LEU A 35 6.00 -12.80 -7.22
N VAL A 36 5.98 -11.58 -6.69
CA VAL A 36 5.13 -10.50 -7.21
C VAL A 36 5.51 -10.14 -8.65
N ARG A 37 6.81 -10.08 -8.97
CA ARG A 37 7.29 -9.86 -10.35
C ARG A 37 6.84 -10.96 -11.31
N SER A 38 6.96 -12.23 -10.91
CA SER A 38 6.59 -13.36 -11.77
C SER A 38 5.08 -13.57 -11.89
N THR A 39 4.28 -13.02 -10.96
CA THR A 39 2.82 -13.19 -10.92
C THR A 39 2.05 -11.91 -11.24
N MET A 40 2.00 -10.94 -10.32
CA MET A 40 1.19 -9.74 -10.45
C MET A 40 1.72 -8.81 -11.55
N LEU A 41 3.04 -8.67 -11.67
CA LEU A 41 3.65 -7.73 -12.62
C LEU A 41 3.90 -8.30 -14.01
N SER A 42 3.75 -9.63 -14.18
CA SER A 42 3.83 -10.28 -15.49
C SER A 42 2.55 -10.09 -16.32
N GLY A 43 1.50 -9.51 -15.74
CA GLY A 43 0.22 -9.28 -16.39
C GLY A 43 0.19 -8.10 -17.38
N GLY A 44 -0.71 -8.19 -18.36
CA GLY A 44 -0.89 -7.17 -19.39
C GLY A 44 -1.13 -5.73 -18.90
N PRO A 45 -1.86 -5.46 -17.79
CA PRO A 45 -2.02 -4.09 -17.30
C PRO A 45 -0.72 -3.33 -16.99
N VAL A 46 0.29 -4.03 -16.45
CA VAL A 46 1.60 -3.44 -16.17
C VAL A 46 2.39 -3.25 -17.47
N GLN A 47 2.38 -4.26 -18.34
CA GLN A 47 3.09 -4.22 -19.64
C GLN A 47 2.57 -3.11 -20.57
N ARG A 48 1.26 -2.79 -20.52
CA ARG A 48 0.64 -1.71 -21.29
C ARG A 48 0.77 -0.33 -20.64
N GLY A 49 1.35 -0.25 -19.43
CA GLY A 49 1.46 1.02 -18.69
C GLY A 49 0.14 1.52 -18.08
N GLU A 50 -0.92 0.72 -18.08
CA GLU A 50 -2.18 1.05 -17.38
C GLU A 50 -1.97 1.08 -15.87
N VAL A 51 -1.08 0.22 -15.36
CA VAL A 51 -0.67 0.18 -13.96
C VAL A 51 0.83 0.46 -13.86
N VAL A 52 1.20 1.44 -13.04
CA VAL A 52 2.56 1.57 -12.53
C VAL A 52 2.61 0.98 -11.13
N PHE A 53 3.52 0.04 -10.91
CA PHE A 53 3.69 -0.65 -9.64
C PHE A 53 5.06 -0.34 -9.04
N ARG A 54 5.12 -0.08 -7.73
CA ARG A 54 6.37 0.12 -6.99
C ARG A 54 6.40 -0.65 -5.68
N PHE A 55 7.46 -1.38 -5.42
CA PHE A 55 7.86 -1.86 -4.10
C PHE A 55 8.34 -0.68 -3.26
N VAL A 56 7.73 -0.47 -2.10
CA VAL A 56 8.10 0.59 -1.18
C VAL A 56 8.97 -0.02 -0.08
N VAL A 57 10.28 0.20 -0.21
CA VAL A 57 11.30 -0.42 0.62
C VAL A 57 11.90 0.63 1.56
N GLY A 58 12.07 0.27 2.84
CA GLY A 58 12.82 1.09 3.79
C GLY A 58 14.30 0.70 3.77
N LEU A 59 15.20 1.68 3.64
CA LEU A 59 16.66 1.42 3.60
C LEU A 59 17.41 1.73 4.91
N GLU A 60 16.79 2.42 5.85
CA GLU A 60 17.47 2.82 7.09
C GLU A 60 17.72 1.61 7.99
N ALA A 61 18.88 1.59 8.64
CA ALA A 61 19.36 0.52 9.53
C ALA A 61 19.65 -0.85 8.89
N LEU A 62 19.71 -0.96 7.55
CA LEU A 62 20.13 -2.20 6.92
C LEU A 62 21.65 -2.42 7.02
N PRO A 63 22.10 -3.67 7.23
CA PRO A 63 23.50 -4.03 7.01
C PRO A 63 23.96 -3.64 5.60
N ARG A 64 25.24 -3.29 5.45
CA ARG A 64 25.79 -2.84 4.15
C ARG A 64 25.53 -3.85 3.03
N GLY A 65 25.70 -5.15 3.28
CA GLY A 65 25.47 -6.19 2.27
C GLY A 65 24.03 -6.23 1.75
N GLU A 66 23.03 -6.10 2.64
CA GLU A 66 21.62 -6.06 2.25
C GLU A 66 21.26 -4.76 1.50
N SER A 67 21.86 -3.64 1.92
CA SER A 67 21.71 -2.36 1.22
C SER A 67 22.24 -2.42 -0.21
N ASP A 68 23.39 -3.06 -0.42
CA ASP A 68 24.00 -3.21 -1.75
C ASP A 68 23.21 -4.17 -2.63
N GLN A 69 22.67 -5.25 -2.06
CA GLN A 69 21.77 -6.17 -2.78
C GLN A 69 20.51 -5.47 -3.28
N LEU A 70 19.88 -4.63 -2.44
CA LEU A 70 18.71 -3.84 -2.81
C LEU A 70 19.03 -2.79 -3.87
N ARG A 71 20.17 -2.09 -3.75
CA ARG A 71 20.60 -1.14 -4.78
C ARG A 71 20.89 -1.84 -6.11
N GLY A 72 21.50 -3.01 -6.07
CA GLY A 72 21.71 -3.85 -7.25
C GLY A 72 20.38 -4.30 -7.86
N GLU A 73 19.41 -4.69 -7.06
CA GLU A 73 18.06 -5.01 -7.51
C GLU A 73 17.36 -3.79 -8.15
N ALA A 74 17.36 -2.64 -7.48
CA ALA A 74 16.75 -1.40 -7.96
C ALA A 74 17.42 -0.85 -9.24
N ALA A 75 18.71 -1.15 -9.45
CA ALA A 75 19.39 -0.84 -10.70
C ALA A 75 18.92 -1.73 -11.87
N ASN A 76 18.46 -2.96 -11.58
CA ASN A 76 17.96 -3.89 -12.58
C ASN A 76 16.46 -3.76 -12.85
N TYR A 77 15.70 -3.26 -11.87
CA TYR A 77 14.24 -3.14 -11.96
C TYR A 77 13.77 -1.72 -11.62
N SER A 78 12.95 -1.15 -12.50
CA SER A 78 12.34 0.18 -12.30
C SER A 78 11.13 0.15 -11.36
N ASP A 79 10.92 -0.95 -10.65
CA ASP A 79 9.77 -1.22 -9.80
C ASP A 79 10.04 -1.00 -8.31
N ALA A 80 11.18 -0.42 -7.93
CA ALA A 80 11.50 -0.09 -6.54
C ALA A 80 11.36 1.42 -6.25
N LEU A 81 10.85 1.74 -5.06
CA LEU A 81 10.92 3.04 -4.42
C LEU A 81 11.63 2.86 -3.09
N ASP A 82 12.82 3.44 -3.00
CA ASP A 82 13.65 3.42 -1.80
C ASP A 82 13.34 4.63 -0.91
N GLY A 83 12.92 4.37 0.32
CA GLY A 83 12.59 5.39 1.33
C GLY A 83 13.49 5.33 2.56
N LYS A 84 13.65 6.47 3.24
CA LYS A 84 14.14 6.51 4.62
C LYS A 84 13.01 6.04 5.53
N SER A 85 13.17 4.87 6.12
CA SER A 85 12.24 4.33 7.09
C SER A 85 12.89 4.50 8.45
N VAL A 86 12.46 5.51 9.22
CA VAL A 86 12.95 5.73 10.59
C VAL A 86 12.87 4.38 11.34
N ALA A 87 13.97 3.99 11.98
CA ALA A 87 14.32 2.65 12.48
C ALA A 87 13.39 2.06 13.58
N MET A 88 12.07 2.08 13.37
CA MET A 88 11.06 1.68 14.35
C MET A 88 10.27 0.46 13.83
N PRO A 89 9.83 -0.44 14.73
CA PRO A 89 9.04 -1.65 14.41
C PRO A 89 7.73 -1.39 13.65
N CYS A 90 7.26 -0.13 13.59
CA CYS A 90 5.98 0.29 13.03
C CYS A 90 6.10 1.22 11.80
N SER A 91 7.14 1.04 10.98
CA SER A 91 7.46 1.93 9.84
C SER A 91 6.47 1.93 8.66
N CYS A 92 5.32 1.27 8.79
CA CYS A 92 4.33 1.18 7.71
C CYS A 92 3.72 2.55 7.37
N ILE A 93 3.53 3.43 8.36
CA ILE A 93 2.90 4.73 8.13
C ILE A 93 3.83 5.68 7.37
N GLU A 94 5.13 5.68 7.66
CA GLU A 94 6.14 6.47 6.95
C GLU A 94 6.28 6.00 5.50
N LYS A 95 6.28 4.69 5.27
CA LYS A 95 6.30 4.13 3.91
C LYS A 95 5.04 4.50 3.13
N VAL A 96 3.86 4.44 3.76
CA VAL A 96 2.59 4.89 3.16
C VAL A 96 2.66 6.37 2.79
N HIS A 97 3.07 7.22 3.72
CA HIS A 97 3.20 8.65 3.48
C HIS A 97 4.21 8.97 2.36
N GLY A 98 5.37 8.31 2.39
CA GLY A 98 6.41 8.43 1.36
C GLY A 98 5.91 7.99 -0.01
N TRP A 99 5.18 6.88 -0.08
CA TRP A 99 4.57 6.37 -1.30
C TRP A 99 3.59 7.38 -1.91
N TYR A 100 2.59 7.84 -1.17
CA TYR A 100 1.61 8.78 -1.71
C TYR A 100 2.25 10.11 -2.10
N THR A 101 3.20 10.62 -1.29
CA THR A 101 3.95 11.84 -1.63
C THR A 101 4.71 11.68 -2.95
N TYR A 102 5.35 10.54 -3.17
CA TYR A 102 6.07 10.24 -4.40
C TYR A 102 5.12 10.06 -5.59
N ALA A 103 4.08 9.23 -5.45
CA ALA A 103 3.17 8.88 -6.53
C ALA A 103 2.41 10.10 -7.06
N LEU A 104 1.92 10.97 -6.16
CA LEU A 104 1.22 12.21 -6.52
C LEU A 104 2.12 13.18 -7.31
N ARG A 105 3.43 13.20 -7.04
CA ARG A 105 4.39 14.04 -7.76
C ARG A 105 4.83 13.41 -9.08
N ARG A 106 5.03 12.10 -9.11
CA ARG A 106 5.58 11.39 -10.28
C ARG A 106 4.54 11.14 -11.36
N TRP A 107 3.30 10.88 -10.96
CA TRP A 107 2.17 10.58 -11.85
C TRP A 107 0.94 11.42 -11.50
N PRO A 108 1.00 12.76 -11.57
CA PRO A 108 -0.11 13.62 -11.15
C PRO A 108 -1.40 13.40 -11.96
N ALA A 109 -1.28 12.89 -13.19
CA ALA A 109 -2.39 12.53 -14.05
C ALA A 109 -2.96 11.12 -13.80
N ALA A 110 -2.42 10.36 -12.83
CA ALA A 110 -2.96 9.06 -12.50
C ALA A 110 -4.36 9.21 -11.89
N ARG A 111 -5.30 8.38 -12.37
CA ARG A 111 -6.69 8.44 -11.90
C ARG A 111 -6.87 7.84 -10.51
N TRP A 112 -6.12 6.80 -10.21
CA TRP A 112 -6.20 6.05 -8.97
C TRP A 112 -4.82 5.89 -8.35
N TYR A 113 -4.77 5.99 -7.02
CA TYR A 113 -3.59 5.75 -6.21
C TYR A 113 -3.93 4.70 -5.18
N ALA A 114 -3.16 3.61 -5.13
CA ALA A 114 -3.42 2.48 -4.27
C ALA A 114 -2.19 2.07 -3.47
N LYS A 115 -2.45 1.34 -2.39
CA LYS A 115 -1.45 0.71 -1.54
C LYS A 115 -1.85 -0.73 -1.27
N THR A 116 -0.87 -1.63 -1.23
CA THR A 116 -1.03 -3.05 -0.86
C THR A 116 0.16 -3.49 0.03
N GLU A 117 0.09 -4.72 0.55
CA GLU A 117 1.14 -5.36 1.36
C GLU A 117 1.77 -6.55 0.62
N ASP A 118 2.98 -6.98 1.02
CA ASP A 118 3.77 -8.03 0.36
C ASP A 118 3.26 -9.46 0.59
N ASP A 119 2.24 -9.65 1.40
CA ASP A 119 1.51 -10.90 1.64
C ASP A 119 0.14 -10.95 0.93
N THR A 120 -0.17 -9.94 0.11
CA THR A 120 -1.45 -9.83 -0.60
C THR A 120 -1.26 -10.08 -2.10
N TYR A 121 -2.11 -10.93 -2.67
CA TYR A 121 -2.25 -11.06 -4.12
C TYR A 121 -3.33 -10.11 -4.64
N VAL A 122 -3.00 -9.29 -5.64
CA VAL A 122 -3.97 -8.41 -6.31
C VAL A 122 -4.15 -8.81 -7.75
N ASN A 123 -5.37 -9.18 -8.13
CA ASN A 123 -5.74 -9.35 -9.54
C ASN A 123 -5.90 -7.96 -10.20
N LEU A 124 -4.81 -7.44 -10.77
CA LEU A 124 -4.78 -6.09 -11.35
C LEU A 124 -5.80 -5.90 -12.49
N ARG A 125 -6.11 -6.95 -13.26
CA ARG A 125 -7.12 -6.85 -14.33
C ARG A 125 -8.52 -6.64 -13.75
N GLN A 126 -8.87 -7.42 -12.74
CA GLN A 126 -10.16 -7.28 -12.07
C GLN A 126 -10.26 -5.92 -11.37
N LEU A 127 -9.22 -5.52 -10.63
CA LEU A 127 -9.20 -4.23 -9.94
C LEU A 127 -9.42 -3.06 -10.91
N LEU A 128 -8.78 -3.06 -12.08
CA LEU A 128 -9.00 -2.04 -13.10
C LEU A 128 -10.44 -2.02 -13.62
N ALA A 129 -11.07 -3.18 -13.80
CA ALA A 129 -12.47 -3.26 -14.20
C ALA A 129 -13.39 -2.64 -13.12
N ASP A 130 -13.13 -2.94 -11.85
CA ASP A 130 -13.90 -2.39 -10.73
C ASP A 130 -13.72 -0.86 -10.65
N LEU A 131 -12.48 -0.37 -10.69
CA LEU A 131 -12.15 1.06 -10.68
C LEU A 131 -12.71 1.81 -11.91
N HIS A 132 -12.81 1.15 -13.07
CA HIS A 132 -13.45 1.72 -14.25
C HIS A 132 -14.95 1.97 -14.03
N SER A 133 -15.63 1.12 -13.26
CA SER A 133 -17.05 1.33 -12.93
C SER A 133 -17.26 2.55 -12.02
N LEU A 134 -16.30 2.82 -11.13
CA LEU A 134 -16.34 3.92 -10.16
C LEU A 134 -15.90 5.27 -10.73
N ARG A 135 -15.46 5.29 -12.00
CA ARG A 135 -14.74 6.40 -12.61
C ARG A 135 -15.48 7.75 -12.63
N ARG A 136 -16.82 7.73 -12.57
CA ARG A 136 -17.67 8.94 -12.60
C ARG A 136 -17.94 9.51 -11.20
N LEU A 137 -17.58 8.79 -10.14
CA LEU A 137 -17.79 9.23 -8.76
C LEU A 137 -16.61 10.11 -8.31
N PRO A 138 -16.89 11.28 -7.71
CA PRO A 138 -15.85 12.10 -7.09
C PRO A 138 -15.39 11.48 -5.76
N ALA A 139 -14.13 11.72 -5.38
CA ALA A 139 -13.60 11.45 -4.04
C ALA A 139 -13.88 10.03 -3.50
N VAL A 140 -13.57 9.00 -4.30
CA VAL A 140 -13.76 7.60 -3.92
C VAL A 140 -12.57 7.08 -3.10
N TYR A 141 -12.87 6.47 -1.96
CA TYR A 141 -11.96 5.56 -1.25
C TYR A 141 -12.52 4.15 -1.35
N TYR A 142 -11.74 3.21 -1.88
CA TYR A 142 -12.19 1.87 -2.25
C TYR A 142 -11.29 0.81 -1.62
N GLY A 143 -11.91 -0.17 -0.97
CA GLY A 143 -11.24 -1.28 -0.30
C GLY A 143 -12.11 -1.89 0.78
N LEU A 144 -11.55 -2.85 1.52
CA LEU A 144 -12.17 -3.38 2.72
C LEU A 144 -12.04 -2.35 3.84
N MET A 145 -13.17 -1.79 4.27
CA MET A 145 -13.22 -0.82 5.37
C MET A 145 -13.44 -1.57 6.69
N ASN A 146 -12.39 -1.64 7.51
CA ASN A 146 -12.50 -2.09 8.89
C ASN A 146 -12.46 -0.88 9.81
N ALA A 147 -13.52 -0.66 10.59
CA ALA A 147 -13.50 0.39 11.60
C ALA A 147 -13.07 -0.21 12.94
N CYS A 148 -11.80 -0.05 13.29
CA CYS A 148 -11.28 -0.41 14.60
C CYS A 148 -11.33 0.82 15.50
N ALA A 149 -12.29 0.86 16.43
CA ALA A 149 -12.26 1.85 17.49
C ALA A 149 -11.29 1.36 18.57
N MET A 150 -10.07 1.88 18.57
CA MET A 150 -9.19 1.73 19.74
C MET A 150 -9.77 2.60 20.85
N PRO A 151 -10.18 2.03 21.99
CA PRO A 151 -10.63 2.87 23.10
C PRO A 151 -9.44 3.74 23.57
N PRO A 152 -9.69 4.97 24.05
CA PRO A 152 -8.63 5.82 24.58
C PRO A 152 -7.85 5.09 25.66
N LEU A 153 -6.53 5.29 25.72
CA LEU A 153 -5.58 4.64 26.64
C LEU A 153 -6.04 4.61 28.12
N ALA A 154 -6.90 5.54 28.54
CA ALA A 154 -7.51 5.57 29.87
C ALA A 154 -8.42 4.36 30.15
N ALA A 155 -9.13 3.83 29.15
CA ALA A 155 -10.01 2.68 29.27
C ALA A 155 -9.26 1.33 29.25
N ALA A 156 -8.02 1.29 28.76
CA ALA A 156 -7.20 0.08 28.68
C ALA A 156 -6.68 -0.39 30.06
N ARG A 157 -6.81 0.43 31.11
CA ARG A 157 -6.34 0.09 32.48
C ARG A 157 -7.33 -0.76 33.29
N HIS A 158 -8.54 -0.99 32.79
CA HIS A 158 -9.59 -1.68 33.54
C HIS A 158 -10.12 -2.97 32.90
N THR A 159 -9.51 -3.46 31.82
CA THR A 159 -9.89 -4.75 31.21
C THR A 159 -8.84 -5.82 31.51
N PRO A 160 -9.17 -6.89 32.27
CA PRO A 160 -8.23 -7.98 32.60
C PRO A 160 -7.79 -8.81 31.39
N SER A 161 -8.55 -8.75 30.29
CA SER A 161 -8.20 -9.31 28.99
C SER A 161 -7.72 -8.19 28.08
N GLY A 162 -6.47 -8.27 27.63
CA GLY A 162 -5.83 -7.25 26.77
C GLY A 162 -6.69 -6.82 25.57
N TYR A 163 -6.49 -5.57 25.16
CA TYR A 163 -7.00 -4.94 23.93
C TYR A 163 -8.19 -5.64 23.25
N ALA A 164 -9.36 -5.54 23.85
CA ALA A 164 -10.61 -5.80 23.15
C ALA A 164 -10.96 -4.56 22.30
N GLY A 165 -10.21 -4.33 21.21
CA GLY A 165 -10.66 -3.39 20.20
C GLY A 165 -12.00 -3.89 19.63
N CYS A 166 -13.01 -3.02 19.54
CA CYS A 166 -14.20 -3.35 18.76
C CYS A 166 -13.83 -3.29 17.28
N TRP A 167 -13.74 -4.47 16.67
CA TRP A 167 -13.66 -4.61 15.22
C TRP A 167 -15.07 -4.37 14.67
N MET A 168 -15.36 -3.17 14.14
CA MET A 168 -16.49 -3.05 13.21
C MET A 168 -16.07 -3.75 11.92
N GLY A 169 -16.25 -5.07 11.93
CA GLY A 169 -15.80 -6.00 10.89
C GLY A 169 -15.48 -7.39 11.42
N GLU A 170 -16.38 -8.03 12.20
CA GLU A 170 -16.37 -9.51 12.29
C GLU A 170 -16.89 -10.10 10.97
N PHE A 171 -16.13 -9.96 9.89
CA PHE A 171 -16.49 -10.61 8.61
C PHE A 171 -15.86 -11.99 8.44
N GLU A 172 -14.89 -12.36 9.29
CA GLU A 172 -14.19 -13.64 9.15
C GLU A 172 -14.58 -14.70 10.21
N SER A 173 -15.47 -14.42 11.17
CA SER A 173 -15.78 -15.42 12.21
C SER A 173 -17.20 -15.46 12.82
N ALA A 174 -18.14 -14.57 12.49
CA ALA A 174 -19.47 -14.60 13.10
C ALA A 174 -20.61 -14.84 12.11
N ALA A 175 -21.48 -15.79 12.47
CA ALA A 175 -22.75 -16.07 11.79
C ALA A 175 -23.68 -14.83 11.79
N PRO A 176 -24.61 -14.71 10.81
CA PRO A 176 -25.24 -13.44 10.43
C PRO A 176 -26.20 -12.78 11.43
N GLU A 177 -26.33 -13.27 12.66
CA GLU A 177 -27.36 -12.81 13.62
C GLU A 177 -26.89 -11.78 14.66
N SER A 178 -25.64 -11.31 14.65
CA SER A 178 -25.13 -10.44 15.74
C SER A 178 -24.48 -9.12 15.33
N LEU A 179 -25.01 -8.47 14.28
CA LEU A 179 -24.79 -7.04 14.03
C LEU A 179 -25.42 -6.18 15.15
N ARG A 180 -24.81 -6.19 16.34
CA ARG A 180 -25.09 -5.21 17.39
C ARG A 180 -24.15 -4.03 17.19
N LEU A 181 -24.72 -2.90 16.80
CA LEU A 181 -24.06 -1.61 16.89
C LEU A 181 -23.57 -1.42 18.33
N CYS A 182 -22.33 -0.96 18.50
CA CYS A 182 -21.78 -0.64 19.81
C CYS A 182 -22.75 0.32 20.52
N PRO A 183 -23.19 0.02 21.76
CA PRO A 183 -23.99 0.97 22.52
C PRO A 183 -23.14 2.22 22.76
N VAL A 184 -23.65 3.36 22.29
CA VAL A 184 -23.12 4.67 22.67
C VAL A 184 -23.43 4.83 24.15
N SER A 185 -22.40 4.79 25.00
CA SER A 185 -22.59 5.20 26.39
C SER A 185 -22.82 6.71 26.40
N ASP A 186 -24.06 7.13 26.65
CA ASP A 186 -24.37 8.53 26.95
C ASP A 186 -23.58 8.94 28.20
N SER A 187 -22.55 9.76 28.01
CA SER A 187 -21.90 10.48 29.11
C SER A 187 -22.74 11.71 29.44
N SER A 188 -23.83 11.48 30.16
CA SER A 188 -24.54 12.52 30.89
C SER A 188 -24.65 12.14 32.36
N ALA A 189 -23.67 12.59 33.15
CA ALA A 189 -23.70 12.98 34.57
C ALA A 189 -22.27 13.00 35.12
#